data_AF-A0A7C3SJ70-F1
#
_entry.id   AF-A0A7C3SJ70-F1
#
_cell.length_a   1.000
_cell.length_b   1.000
_cell.length_c   1.000
_cell.angle_alpha   90.00
_cell.angle_beta   90.00
_cell.angle_gamma   90.00
#
_symmetry.space_group_name_H-M   'P 1'
#
loop_
_entity.id
_entity.type
_entity.pdbx_description
1 polymer ?
#
loop_
_entity_poly.entity_id
_entity_poly.type
_entity_poly.pdbx_seq_one_letter_code
_entity_poly.pdbx_strand_id
1 'polypeptide(L)'
;MGVRVRQKVKGSGNPWWVFICHKGQRRSLLVGDKRAAEAVASQIRERIKAEELQLNRGKNMKVITRFGKRTTSYIADYLDPFTNKRKRKFFSSIEEAEEMLDHIKRLKKEKKLKKEKKLWAIMAAAYELGEGVNQKRISEKTGLSQAEVSVSVREAIKKGLLENAGQARSPNPYLLKVTKKGLEYLYSFHPPEETTLGKVIDTVAVSCTSSRTPLEETTPLEKILNEIILRQTRTIERLLDEYERYKQENELLTQKEQQLTAENDMLRENNLKLEEEVKKLKEKIESYKEEVKQLRDIRASLTQINLPQRVASAMAVFGD
;
A
#
# COMPACT_ATOMS: atom_id res chain seq x y z
N MET A 1 -18.85 26.05 8.49
CA MET A 1 -18.06 25.79 9.72
C MET A 1 -19.00 25.24 10.78
N GLY A 2 -18.61 24.23 11.56
CA GLY A 2 -19.57 23.59 12.47
C GLY A 2 -18.95 23.10 13.76
N VAL A 3 -19.35 23.71 14.88
CA VAL A 3 -19.19 23.14 16.22
C VAL A 3 -20.53 22.52 16.63
N ARG A 4 -20.57 21.19 16.72
CA ARG A 4 -21.78 20.43 17.07
C ARG A 4 -21.59 19.70 18.39
N VAL A 5 -22.55 19.82 19.29
CA VAL A 5 -22.60 19.11 20.56
C VAL A 5 -23.52 17.92 20.41
N ARG A 6 -23.03 16.70 20.63
CA ARG A 6 -23.85 15.47 20.58
C ARG A 6 -23.26 14.37 21.45
N GLN A 7 -24.10 13.43 21.87
CA GLN A 7 -23.65 12.15 22.41
C GLN A 7 -23.28 11.19 21.27
N LYS A 8 -22.22 10.39 21.44
CA LYS A 8 -21.87 9.30 20.49
C LYS A 8 -22.83 8.12 20.64
N VAL A 9 -23.12 7.74 21.87
CA VAL A 9 -24.14 6.75 22.25
C VAL A 9 -25.27 7.52 22.91
N LYS A 10 -26.49 7.42 22.37
CA LYS A 10 -27.65 8.12 22.93
C LYS A 10 -28.05 7.47 24.26
N GLY A 11 -28.40 8.26 25.26
CA GLY A 11 -28.95 7.78 26.53
C GLY A 11 -28.57 8.66 27.73
N SER A 12 -29.29 8.51 28.83
CA SER A 12 -28.92 9.13 30.11
C SER A 12 -27.59 8.57 30.62
N GLY A 13 -26.76 9.40 31.23
CA GLY A 13 -25.43 9.01 31.75
C GLY A 13 -24.31 8.88 30.70
N ASN A 14 -24.62 8.96 29.41
CA ASN A 14 -23.59 8.96 28.38
C ASN A 14 -22.94 10.33 28.22
N PRO A 15 -21.60 10.39 28.07
CA PRO A 15 -20.89 11.66 28.03
C PRO A 15 -21.14 12.42 26.73
N TRP A 16 -21.21 13.74 26.85
CA TRP A 16 -21.36 14.66 25.73
C TRP A 16 -20.01 14.98 25.08
N TRP A 17 -20.05 15.07 23.75
CA TRP A 17 -18.90 15.36 22.91
C TRP A 17 -19.12 16.63 22.10
N VAL A 18 -18.06 17.43 21.96
CA VAL A 18 -18.02 18.61 21.10
C VAL A 18 -17.23 18.25 19.83
N PHE A 19 -17.90 18.24 18.68
CA PHE A 19 -17.29 17.98 17.37
C PHE A 19 -17.02 19.31 16.65
N ILE A 20 -15.78 19.52 16.26
CA ILE A 20 -15.29 20.75 15.63
C ILE A 20 -14.92 20.43 14.19
N CYS A 21 -15.54 21.12 13.23
CA CYS A 21 -15.22 21.03 11.80
C CYS A 21 -14.91 22.44 11.26
N HIS A 22 -13.63 22.71 11.01
CA HIS A 22 -13.13 24.02 10.58
C HIS A 22 -11.93 23.85 9.63
N LYS A 23 -11.90 24.62 8.51
CA LYS A 23 -10.85 24.58 7.47
C LYS A 23 -10.45 23.17 7.00
N GLY A 24 -11.44 22.30 6.72
CA GLY A 24 -11.21 20.92 6.28
C GLY A 24 -10.72 19.96 7.37
N GLN A 25 -10.53 20.44 8.60
CA GLN A 25 -10.07 19.64 9.73
C GLN A 25 -11.21 19.26 10.67
N ARG A 26 -11.09 18.08 11.29
CA ARG A 26 -12.08 17.53 12.23
C ARG A 26 -11.41 17.18 13.56
N ARG A 27 -11.95 17.66 14.68
CA ARG A 27 -11.57 17.26 16.05
C ARG A 27 -12.81 16.94 16.88
N SER A 28 -12.64 16.10 17.90
CA SER A 28 -13.70 15.79 18.87
C SER A 28 -13.15 15.86 20.29
N LEU A 29 -13.85 16.56 21.18
CA LEU A 29 -13.51 16.70 22.60
C LEU A 29 -14.58 16.04 23.47
N LEU A 30 -14.17 15.25 24.46
CA LEU A 30 -15.03 14.67 25.48
C LEU A 30 -15.17 15.68 26.63
N VAL A 31 -16.40 16.03 27.02
CA VAL A 31 -16.66 17.01 28.10
C VAL A 31 -17.46 16.42 29.26
N GLY A 32 -18.28 15.39 29.00
CA GLY A 32 -19.11 14.76 30.04
C GLY A 32 -20.50 15.39 30.09
N ASP A 33 -20.66 16.51 30.78
CA ASP A 33 -21.98 17.14 30.99
C ASP A 33 -22.47 17.96 29.80
N LYS A 34 -23.79 17.96 29.58
CA LYS A 34 -24.41 18.71 28.46
C LYS A 34 -24.16 20.21 28.58
N ARG A 35 -24.39 20.79 29.76
CA ARG A 35 -24.21 22.23 30.01
C ARG A 35 -22.75 22.65 29.81
N ALA A 36 -21.81 21.85 30.32
CA ALA A 36 -20.38 22.09 30.13
C ALA A 36 -19.99 21.98 28.64
N ALA A 37 -20.52 21.00 27.91
CA ALA A 37 -20.26 20.84 26.48
C ALA A 37 -20.80 22.01 25.64
N GLU A 38 -21.96 22.58 26.01
CA GLU A 38 -22.53 23.77 25.37
C GLU A 38 -21.70 25.03 25.65
N ALA A 39 -21.23 25.23 26.88
CA ALA A 39 -20.34 26.33 27.25
C ALA A 39 -19.01 26.27 26.47
N VAL A 40 -18.36 25.10 26.44
CA VAL A 40 -17.13 24.86 25.67
C VAL A 40 -17.38 25.07 24.17
N ALA A 41 -18.53 24.65 23.65
CA ALA A 41 -18.89 24.89 22.25
C ALA A 41 -19.08 26.38 21.94
N SER A 42 -19.62 27.19 22.85
CA SER A 42 -19.73 28.65 22.68
C SER A 42 -18.35 29.29 22.59
N GLN A 43 -17.47 28.99 23.54
CA GLN A 43 -16.10 29.51 23.55
C GLN A 43 -15.32 29.14 22.29
N ILE A 44 -15.46 27.90 21.80
CA ILE A 44 -14.81 27.47 20.54
C ILE A 44 -15.40 28.21 19.33
N ARG A 45 -16.70 28.49 19.30
CA ARG A 45 -17.32 29.28 18.21
C ARG A 45 -16.79 30.70 18.19
N GLU A 46 -16.63 31.33 19.35
CA GLU A 46 -16.03 32.67 19.48
C GLU A 46 -14.57 32.68 19.00
N ARG A 47 -13.75 31.72 19.44
CA ARG A 47 -12.36 31.59 18.97
C ARG A 47 -12.22 31.28 17.48
N ILE A 48 -13.18 30.56 16.89
CA ILE A 48 -13.23 30.34 15.44
C ILE A 48 -13.58 31.64 14.71
N LYS A 49 -14.53 32.43 15.24
CA LYS A 49 -14.90 33.73 14.67
C LYS A 49 -13.74 34.73 14.73
N ALA A 50 -12.97 34.73 15.81
CA ALA A 50 -11.79 35.57 15.97
C ALA A 50 -10.58 35.11 15.14
N GLU A 51 -10.68 34.00 14.39
CA GLU A 51 -9.59 33.34 13.65
C GLU A 51 -8.36 32.92 14.49
N GLU A 52 -8.40 33.11 15.81
CA GLU A 52 -7.36 32.72 16.75
C GLU A 52 -7.21 31.20 16.91
N LEU A 53 -8.25 30.43 16.57
CA LEU A 53 -8.20 28.98 16.69
C LEU A 53 -7.37 28.35 15.57
N GLN A 54 -6.05 28.36 15.75
CA GLN A 54 -5.14 27.55 14.95
C GLN A 54 -5.30 26.08 15.35
N LEU A 55 -6.12 25.34 14.61
CA LEU A 55 -6.09 23.88 14.60
C LEU A 55 -4.79 23.43 13.90
N ASN A 56 -3.64 23.83 14.42
CA ASN A 56 -2.38 23.32 13.93
C ASN A 56 -2.41 21.82 14.25
N ARG A 57 -2.27 20.99 13.20
CA ARG A 57 -1.71 19.64 13.37
C ARG A 57 -0.41 19.90 14.12
N GLY A 58 -0.37 19.59 15.42
CA GLY A 58 0.90 19.60 16.13
C GLY A 58 1.83 18.77 15.28
N LYS A 59 2.84 19.41 14.69
CA LYS A 59 3.80 18.77 13.79
C LYS A 59 4.56 17.63 14.47
N ASN A 60 4.37 17.39 15.77
CA ASN A 60 5.05 16.34 16.55
C ASN A 60 4.14 15.45 17.42
N MET A 61 2.86 15.28 17.09
CA MET A 61 2.15 14.09 17.55
C MET A 61 1.99 13.15 16.36
N LYS A 62 2.93 12.20 16.22
CA LYS A 62 2.59 10.91 15.62
C LYS A 62 1.37 10.43 16.39
N VAL A 63 0.18 10.69 15.86
CA VAL A 63 -1.04 10.01 16.28
C VAL A 63 -0.82 8.58 15.83
N ILE A 64 -0.06 7.85 16.64
CA ILE A 64 -0.18 6.42 16.69
C ILE A 64 -1.55 6.23 17.33
N THR A 65 -2.60 6.31 16.51
CA THR A 65 -3.93 5.86 16.89
C THR A 65 -3.71 4.51 17.56
N ARG A 66 -4.30 4.27 18.74
CA ARG A 66 -4.32 2.90 19.28
C ARG A 66 -4.82 1.90 18.24
N PHE A 67 -5.66 2.38 17.31
CA PHE A 67 -5.97 1.71 16.06
C PHE A 67 -4.72 1.45 15.23
N GLY A 68 -3.99 2.46 14.73
CA GLY A 68 -2.73 2.30 14.01
C GLY A 68 -1.74 1.35 14.67
N LYS A 69 -1.51 1.44 15.99
CA LYS A 69 -0.65 0.50 16.74
C LYS A 69 -1.18 -0.94 16.73
N ARG A 70 -2.49 -1.13 16.90
CA ARG A 70 -3.14 -2.44 16.74
C ARG A 70 -3.18 -2.92 15.30
N THR A 71 -3.37 -2.06 14.30
CA THR A 71 -3.38 -2.48 12.90
C THR A 71 -1.98 -2.80 12.45
N THR A 72 -0.95 -2.04 12.83
CA THR A 72 0.43 -2.38 12.50
C THR A 72 0.91 -3.61 13.25
N SER A 73 0.54 -3.79 14.54
CA SER A 73 0.79 -5.05 15.25
C SER A 73 0.02 -6.21 14.62
N TYR A 74 -1.26 -6.04 14.30
CA TYR A 74 -2.08 -7.09 13.69
C TYR A 74 -1.58 -7.43 12.29
N ILE A 75 -1.21 -6.43 11.48
CA ILE A 75 -0.64 -6.60 10.14
C ILE A 75 0.76 -7.21 10.25
N ALA A 76 1.59 -6.82 11.22
CA ALA A 76 2.88 -7.49 11.47
C ALA A 76 2.67 -8.95 11.91
N ASP A 77 1.73 -9.23 12.81
CA ASP A 77 1.36 -10.58 13.24
C ASP A 77 0.68 -11.42 12.14
N TYR A 78 0.11 -10.76 11.11
CA TYR A 78 -0.53 -11.43 9.96
C TYR A 78 0.42 -11.65 8.78
N LEU A 79 1.28 -10.66 8.49
CA LEU A 79 2.20 -10.62 7.36
C LEU A 79 3.55 -11.24 7.68
N ASP A 80 3.93 -11.32 8.95
CA ASP A 80 5.13 -12.01 9.38
C ASP A 80 4.77 -13.46 9.77
N PRO A 81 4.90 -14.43 8.85
CA PRO A 81 4.57 -15.83 9.14
C PRO A 81 5.43 -16.39 10.28
N PHE A 82 6.55 -15.74 10.64
CA PHE A 82 7.52 -16.23 11.62
C PHE A 82 7.19 -15.87 13.07
N THR A 83 6.37 -14.84 13.32
CA THR A 83 5.99 -14.38 14.68
C THR A 83 4.74 -15.10 15.23
N ASN A 84 3.88 -15.59 14.35
CA ASN A 84 2.65 -16.26 14.76
C ASN A 84 2.90 -17.74 15.14
N LYS A 85 3.06 -18.01 16.45
CA LYS A 85 3.29 -19.36 17.00
C LYS A 85 2.30 -20.44 16.52
N ARG A 86 1.08 -20.08 16.11
CA ARG A 86 0.11 -21.03 15.53
C ARG A 86 0.46 -21.45 14.10
N LYS A 87 1.10 -20.58 13.32
CA LYS A 87 1.56 -20.86 11.95
C LYS A 87 2.93 -21.55 11.91
N ARG A 88 3.77 -21.40 12.95
CA ARG A 88 5.00 -22.21 13.11
C ARG A 88 4.74 -23.72 13.16
N LYS A 89 3.53 -24.16 13.48
CA LYS A 89 3.17 -25.59 13.40
C LYS A 89 2.86 -26.09 11.98
N PHE A 90 2.69 -25.18 11.01
CA PHE A 90 2.32 -25.53 9.64
C PHE A 90 3.50 -25.63 8.69
N PHE A 91 4.66 -25.09 9.08
CA PHE A 91 5.87 -25.15 8.29
C PHE A 91 6.96 -25.76 9.16
N SER A 92 7.42 -26.94 8.77
CA SER A 92 8.49 -27.67 9.45
C SER A 92 9.85 -27.02 9.19
N SER A 93 9.99 -26.28 8.08
CA SER A 93 11.21 -25.57 7.67
C SER A 93 10.94 -24.22 6.99
N ILE A 94 11.98 -23.38 6.86
CA ILE A 94 11.94 -22.13 6.08
C ILE A 94 11.72 -22.42 4.60
N GLU A 95 12.31 -23.51 4.10
CA GLU A 95 12.19 -23.94 2.70
C GLU A 95 10.73 -24.22 2.31
N GLU A 96 9.95 -24.90 3.15
CA GLU A 96 8.52 -25.13 2.90
C GLU A 96 7.72 -23.82 2.80
N ALA A 97 8.10 -22.81 3.58
CA ALA A 97 7.46 -21.50 3.55
C ALA A 97 7.77 -20.75 2.24
N GLU A 98 9.00 -20.85 1.75
CA GLU A 98 9.42 -20.28 0.46
C GLU A 98 8.72 -20.97 -0.71
N GLU A 99 8.66 -22.31 -0.71
CA GLU A 99 7.93 -23.08 -1.73
C GLU A 99 6.44 -22.72 -1.77
N MET A 100 5.81 -22.61 -0.61
CA MET A 100 4.41 -22.17 -0.53
C MET A 100 4.21 -20.74 -1.04
N LEU A 101 5.15 -19.84 -0.74
CA LEU A 101 5.08 -18.46 -1.20
C LEU A 101 5.20 -18.37 -2.73
N ASP A 102 6.08 -19.17 -3.32
CA ASP A 102 6.21 -19.30 -4.77
C ASP A 102 5.00 -19.99 -5.42
N HIS A 103 4.43 -21.01 -4.77
CA HIS A 103 3.17 -21.61 -5.20
C HIS A 103 2.02 -20.57 -5.22
N ILE A 104 1.91 -19.74 -4.18
CA ILE A 104 0.92 -18.65 -4.12
C ILE A 104 1.17 -17.62 -5.25
N LYS A 105 2.43 -17.26 -5.53
CA LYS A 105 2.77 -16.37 -6.65
C LYS A 105 2.34 -16.99 -8.00
N ARG A 106 2.61 -18.28 -8.21
CA ARG A 106 2.18 -19.02 -9.42
C ARG A 106 0.66 -19.01 -9.57
N LEU A 107 -0.08 -19.35 -8.51
CA LEU A 107 -1.55 -19.31 -8.51
C LEU A 107 -2.11 -17.91 -8.79
N LYS A 108 -1.47 -16.84 -8.27
CA LYS A 108 -1.88 -15.46 -8.58
C LYS A 108 -1.62 -15.12 -10.05
N LYS A 109 -0.47 -15.52 -10.60
CA LYS A 109 -0.12 -15.33 -12.01
C LYS A 109 -1.12 -16.07 -12.92
N GLU A 110 -1.45 -17.31 -12.60
CA GLU A 110 -2.44 -18.10 -13.32
C GLU A 110 -3.86 -17.50 -13.26
N LYS A 111 -4.30 -17.06 -12.08
CA LYS A 111 -5.60 -16.39 -11.92
C LYS A 111 -5.66 -15.09 -12.73
N LYS A 112 -4.56 -14.32 -12.75
CA LYS A 112 -4.43 -13.11 -13.57
C LYS A 112 -4.53 -13.44 -15.06
N LEU A 113 -3.78 -14.44 -15.52
CA LEU A 113 -3.79 -14.88 -16.91
C LEU A 113 -5.17 -15.40 -17.33
N LYS A 114 -5.84 -16.20 -16.49
CA LYS A 114 -7.22 -16.66 -16.74
C LYS A 114 -8.21 -15.49 -16.87
N LYS A 115 -8.03 -14.44 -16.06
CA LYS A 115 -8.84 -13.22 -16.12
C LYS A 115 -8.60 -12.45 -17.42
N GLU A 116 -7.34 -12.32 -17.84
CA GLU A 116 -6.96 -11.65 -19.08
C GLU A 116 -7.45 -12.42 -20.31
N LYS A 117 -7.34 -13.76 -20.33
CA LYS A 117 -7.91 -14.62 -21.38
C LYS A 117 -9.43 -14.44 -21.49
N LYS A 118 -10.16 -14.42 -20.36
CA LYS A 118 -11.62 -14.17 -20.33
C LYS A 118 -11.97 -12.78 -20.88
N LEU A 119 -11.23 -11.76 -20.45
CA LEU A 119 -11.42 -10.39 -20.93
C LEU A 119 -11.19 -10.30 -22.44
N TRP A 120 -10.13 -10.93 -22.94
CA TRP A 120 -9.81 -10.98 -24.36
C TRP A 120 -10.91 -11.69 -25.17
N ALA A 121 -11.39 -12.86 -24.71
CA ALA A 121 -12.47 -13.60 -25.38
C ALA A 121 -13.76 -12.78 -25.50
N ILE A 122 -14.10 -12.01 -24.45
CA ILE A 122 -15.25 -11.10 -24.46
C ILE A 122 -15.05 -9.93 -25.43
N MET A 123 -13.84 -9.36 -25.47
CA MET A 123 -13.49 -8.30 -26.42
C MET A 123 -13.56 -8.80 -27.87
N ALA A 124 -13.05 -10.00 -28.14
CA ALA A 124 -13.06 -10.60 -29.47
C ALA A 124 -14.51 -10.89 -29.92
N ALA A 125 -15.32 -11.48 -29.04
CA ALA A 125 -16.74 -11.70 -29.31
C ALA A 125 -17.52 -10.39 -29.54
N ALA A 126 -17.24 -9.35 -28.75
CA ALA A 126 -17.85 -8.03 -28.95
C ALA A 126 -17.46 -7.40 -30.29
N TYR A 127 -16.20 -7.56 -30.71
CA TYR A 127 -15.71 -7.08 -32.01
C TYR A 127 -16.35 -7.83 -33.18
N GLU A 128 -16.39 -9.16 -33.14
CA GLU A 128 -17.02 -10.00 -34.18
C GLU A 128 -18.52 -9.73 -34.33
N LEU A 129 -19.23 -9.45 -33.22
CA LEU A 129 -20.67 -9.19 -33.24
C LEU A 129 -21.04 -7.76 -33.68
N GLY A 130 -20.07 -6.86 -33.86
CA GLY A 130 -20.26 -5.50 -34.37
C GLY A 130 -20.63 -4.45 -33.31
N GLU A 131 -21.20 -3.32 -33.74
CA GLU A 131 -21.63 -2.27 -32.82
C GLU A 131 -22.99 -2.58 -32.18
N GLY A 132 -23.13 -2.30 -30.88
CA GLY A 132 -24.42 -2.42 -30.18
C GLY A 132 -24.73 -3.82 -29.67
N VAL A 133 -23.71 -4.52 -29.14
CA VAL A 133 -23.86 -5.90 -28.69
C VAL A 133 -24.36 -5.96 -27.25
N ASN A 134 -25.36 -6.83 -26.99
CA ASN A 134 -25.84 -7.12 -25.64
C ASN A 134 -24.98 -8.21 -24.98
N GLN A 135 -24.76 -8.10 -23.66
CA GLN A 135 -24.06 -9.10 -22.84
C GLN A 135 -24.60 -10.53 -23.01
N LYS A 136 -25.91 -10.69 -23.27
CA LYS A 136 -26.50 -12.01 -23.55
C LYS A 136 -25.89 -12.68 -24.79
N ARG A 137 -25.72 -11.94 -25.88
CA ARG A 137 -25.11 -12.46 -27.12
C ARG A 137 -23.62 -12.78 -26.94
N ILE A 138 -22.92 -11.97 -26.16
CA ILE A 138 -21.52 -12.25 -25.80
C ILE A 138 -21.41 -13.55 -24.98
N SER A 139 -22.32 -13.75 -24.03
CA SER A 139 -22.39 -14.99 -23.23
C SER A 139 -22.67 -16.22 -24.11
N GLU A 140 -23.63 -16.13 -25.04
CA GLU A 140 -23.93 -17.20 -26.00
C GLU A 140 -22.73 -17.51 -26.91
N LYS A 141 -22.02 -16.49 -27.39
CA LYS A 141 -20.86 -16.65 -28.29
C LYS A 141 -19.61 -17.19 -27.57
N THR A 142 -19.37 -16.77 -26.33
CA THR A 142 -18.16 -17.16 -25.56
C THR A 142 -18.35 -18.42 -24.73
N GLY A 143 -19.60 -18.87 -24.50
CA GLY A 143 -19.93 -19.94 -23.57
C GLY A 143 -19.74 -19.57 -22.08
N LEU A 144 -19.40 -18.32 -21.77
CA LEU A 144 -19.25 -17.85 -20.39
C LEU A 144 -20.61 -17.56 -19.76
N SER A 145 -20.71 -17.72 -18.44
CA SER A 145 -21.93 -17.35 -17.72
C SER A 145 -22.20 -15.85 -17.80
N GLN A 146 -23.47 -15.44 -17.79
CA GLN A 146 -23.84 -14.01 -17.85
C GLN A 146 -23.21 -13.19 -16.71
N ALA A 147 -23.03 -13.79 -15.53
CA ALA A 147 -22.38 -13.15 -14.39
C ALA A 147 -20.89 -12.87 -14.67
N GLU A 148 -20.16 -13.82 -15.26
CA GLU A 148 -18.75 -13.64 -15.64
C GLU A 148 -18.57 -12.61 -16.74
N VAL A 149 -19.48 -12.61 -17.73
CA VAL A 149 -19.51 -11.59 -18.77
C VAL A 149 -19.74 -10.22 -18.15
N SER A 150 -20.72 -10.06 -17.27
CA SER A 150 -21.03 -8.79 -16.60
C SER A 150 -19.86 -8.24 -15.77
N VAL A 151 -19.13 -9.10 -15.04
CA VAL A 151 -17.94 -8.69 -14.27
C VAL A 151 -16.83 -8.22 -15.21
N SER A 152 -16.57 -8.97 -16.28
CA SER A 152 -15.49 -8.66 -17.23
C SER A 152 -15.80 -7.44 -18.08
N VAL A 153 -17.07 -7.23 -18.48
CA VAL A 153 -17.52 -6.03 -19.19
C VAL A 153 -17.33 -4.79 -18.32
N ARG A 154 -17.68 -4.84 -17.02
CA ARG A 154 -17.42 -3.71 -16.10
C ARG A 154 -15.92 -3.39 -16.00
N GLU A 155 -15.08 -4.41 -15.97
CA GLU A 155 -13.63 -4.21 -15.99
C GLU A 155 -13.12 -3.63 -17.31
N ALA A 156 -13.65 -4.10 -18.46
CA ALA A 156 -13.32 -3.58 -19.78
C ALA A 156 -13.71 -2.09 -19.90
N ILE A 157 -14.90 -1.72 -19.43
CA ILE A 157 -15.36 -0.32 -19.38
C ILE A 157 -14.45 0.51 -18.48
N LYS A 158 -14.10 0.01 -17.29
CA LYS A 158 -13.17 0.69 -16.37
C LYS A 158 -11.79 0.92 -16.99
N LYS A 159 -11.31 0.00 -17.84
CA LYS A 159 -10.04 0.13 -18.58
C LYS A 159 -10.14 1.00 -19.84
N GLY A 160 -11.36 1.40 -20.22
CA GLY A 160 -11.64 2.13 -21.46
C GLY A 160 -11.45 1.27 -22.71
N LEU A 161 -11.67 -0.05 -22.62
CA LEU A 161 -11.61 -0.98 -23.75
C LEU A 161 -12.96 -1.08 -24.45
N LEU A 162 -14.03 -1.08 -23.67
CA LEU A 162 -15.42 -0.99 -24.13
C LEU A 162 -16.03 0.34 -23.70
N GLU A 163 -16.94 0.84 -24.50
CA GLU A 163 -17.81 1.96 -24.15
C GLU A 163 -19.28 1.51 -24.19
N ASN A 164 -20.10 2.15 -23.35
CA ASN A 164 -21.54 1.97 -23.42
C ASN A 164 -22.04 2.94 -24.49
N ALA A 165 -22.49 2.42 -25.64
CA ALA A 165 -22.92 3.22 -26.79
C ALA A 165 -24.25 3.96 -26.54
N GLY A 166 -24.84 3.81 -25.36
CA GLY A 166 -26.05 4.52 -24.94
C GLY A 166 -27.32 3.95 -25.57
N GLN A 167 -28.45 4.22 -24.93
CA GLN A 167 -29.77 3.87 -25.45
C GLN A 167 -30.26 4.97 -26.39
N ALA A 168 -30.22 4.74 -27.70
CA ALA A 168 -30.89 5.62 -28.66
C ALA A 168 -32.43 5.46 -28.65
N ARG A 169 -33.07 5.24 -27.48
CA ARG A 169 -34.53 4.98 -27.24
C ARG A 169 -34.97 3.53 -27.04
N SER A 170 -34.07 2.55 -27.05
CA SER A 170 -34.43 1.15 -26.74
C SER A 170 -34.44 0.90 -25.23
N PRO A 171 -35.45 0.21 -24.66
CA PRO A 171 -35.48 -0.16 -23.25
C PRO A 171 -34.38 -1.16 -22.84
N ASN A 172 -33.53 -1.61 -23.77
CA ASN A 172 -32.41 -2.51 -23.47
C ASN A 172 -31.13 -1.72 -23.08
N PRO A 173 -30.65 -1.80 -21.82
CA PRO A 173 -29.80 -0.74 -21.24
C PRO A 173 -28.29 -0.80 -21.49
N TYR A 174 -27.76 -1.79 -22.22
CA TYR A 174 -26.30 -1.94 -22.35
C TYR A 174 -25.91 -2.42 -23.75
N LEU A 175 -25.90 -1.48 -24.69
CA LEU A 175 -25.29 -1.67 -26.00
C LEU A 175 -23.80 -1.37 -25.87
N LEU A 176 -22.96 -2.37 -26.11
CA LEU A 176 -21.51 -2.25 -26.00
C LEU A 176 -20.90 -1.96 -27.37
N LYS A 177 -19.88 -1.09 -27.38
CA LYS A 177 -19.03 -0.82 -28.54
C LYS A 177 -17.57 -0.95 -28.15
N VAL A 178 -16.77 -1.56 -29.03
CA VAL A 178 -15.33 -1.69 -28.84
C VAL A 178 -14.66 -0.36 -29.20
N THR A 179 -13.90 0.20 -28.26
CA THR A 179 -13.16 1.45 -28.47
C THR A 179 -11.88 1.19 -29.29
N LYS A 180 -11.26 2.25 -29.82
CA LYS A 180 -9.93 2.15 -30.47
C LYS A 180 -8.89 1.46 -29.57
N LYS A 181 -8.86 1.81 -28.28
CA LYS A 181 -7.98 1.18 -27.28
C LYS A 181 -8.30 -0.31 -27.08
N GLY A 182 -9.57 -0.67 -27.18
CA GLY A 182 -10.03 -2.06 -27.18
C GLY A 182 -9.49 -2.85 -28.37
N LEU A 183 -9.43 -2.25 -29.56
CA LEU A 183 -8.84 -2.85 -30.75
C LEU A 183 -7.33 -3.04 -30.59
N GLU A 184 -6.62 -2.00 -30.13
CA GLU A 184 -5.17 -2.09 -29.83
C GLU A 184 -4.89 -3.21 -28.83
N TYR A 185 -5.73 -3.34 -27.79
CA TYR A 185 -5.63 -4.44 -26.82
C TYR A 185 -5.80 -5.82 -27.48
N LEU A 186 -6.79 -5.98 -28.36
CA LEU A 186 -7.01 -7.23 -29.09
C LEU A 186 -5.81 -7.65 -29.94
N TYR A 187 -5.17 -6.69 -30.63
CA TYR A 187 -4.00 -6.96 -31.46
C TYR A 187 -2.72 -7.18 -30.64
N SER A 188 -2.56 -6.50 -29.50
CA SER A 188 -1.38 -6.66 -28.64
C SER A 188 -1.36 -7.97 -27.87
N PHE A 189 -2.53 -8.50 -27.54
CA PHE A 189 -2.65 -9.73 -26.77
C PHE A 189 -2.69 -10.92 -27.73
N HIS A 190 -1.51 -11.42 -28.08
CA HIS A 190 -1.37 -12.76 -28.61
C HIS A 190 -1.55 -13.73 -27.43
N PRO A 191 -2.68 -14.45 -27.31
CA PRO A 191 -2.72 -15.54 -26.35
C PRO A 191 -1.52 -16.44 -26.67
N PRO A 192 -0.69 -16.84 -25.67
CA PRO A 192 0.40 -17.78 -25.91
C PRO A 192 -0.25 -18.98 -26.57
N GLU A 193 0.13 -19.22 -27.82
CA GLU A 193 -0.54 -20.14 -28.73
C GLU A 193 -0.76 -21.46 -28.02
N GLU A 194 -2.01 -21.78 -27.70
CA GLU A 194 -2.38 -23.17 -27.55
C GLU A 194 -2.27 -23.76 -28.96
N THR A 195 -1.30 -24.65 -29.10
CA THR A 195 -0.68 -25.23 -30.30
C THR A 195 -1.64 -26.03 -31.21
N THR A 196 -2.94 -25.75 -31.16
CA THR A 196 -3.98 -26.57 -31.81
C THR A 196 -4.67 -25.89 -33.00
N LEU A 197 -4.50 -24.58 -33.21
CA LEU A 197 -5.07 -23.86 -34.38
C LEU A 197 -4.12 -23.70 -35.56
N GLY A 198 -2.82 -24.01 -35.40
CA GLY A 198 -1.84 -24.02 -36.50
C GLY A 198 -2.05 -25.12 -37.55
N LYS A 199 -3.02 -26.03 -37.39
CA LYS A 199 -3.32 -27.10 -38.37
C LYS A 199 -4.37 -26.73 -39.43
N VAL A 200 -4.97 -25.55 -39.38
CA VAL A 200 -6.04 -25.18 -40.34
C VAL A 200 -5.55 -24.18 -41.40
N ILE A 201 -4.41 -23.51 -41.20
CA ILE A 201 -3.93 -22.48 -42.14
C ILE A 201 -3.04 -23.06 -43.27
N ASP A 202 -2.41 -24.22 -43.06
CA ASP A 202 -1.57 -24.84 -44.10
C ASP A 202 -2.37 -25.47 -45.26
N THR A 203 -3.69 -25.65 -45.13
CA THR A 203 -4.52 -26.23 -46.19
C THR A 203 -5.02 -25.21 -47.24
N VAL A 204 -4.71 -23.92 -47.10
CA VAL A 204 -5.17 -22.89 -48.06
C VAL A 204 -4.02 -22.32 -48.91
N ALA A 205 -2.76 -22.67 -48.62
CA ALA A 205 -1.60 -22.12 -49.34
C ALA A 205 -1.23 -22.83 -50.67
N VAL A 206 -2.05 -23.79 -51.15
CA VAL A 206 -1.80 -24.50 -52.42
C VAL A 206 -2.92 -24.21 -53.41
N SER A 207 -2.88 -23.04 -54.07
CA SER A 207 -3.42 -22.82 -55.43
C SER A 207 -3.46 -21.32 -55.77
N CYS A 208 -2.33 -20.71 -56.10
CA CYS A 208 -2.31 -19.45 -56.86
C CYS A 208 -0.97 -19.31 -57.60
N THR A 209 -0.79 -20.13 -58.64
CA THR A 209 0.22 -19.91 -59.67
C THR A 209 -0.49 -19.33 -60.89
N SER A 210 -0.44 -18.01 -61.07
CA SER A 210 -0.90 -17.39 -62.33
C SER A 210 -0.12 -16.12 -62.63
N SER A 211 0.60 -16.18 -63.76
CA SER A 211 0.98 -15.08 -64.65
C SER A 211 1.66 -13.85 -64.04
N ARG A 212 2.99 -13.86 -64.15
CA ARG A 212 3.90 -12.73 -63.99
C ARG A 212 3.76 -11.82 -65.22
N THR A 213 3.09 -10.68 -65.09
CA THR A 213 3.23 -9.55 -66.03
C THR A 213 4.29 -8.59 -65.49
N PRO A 214 5.12 -7.97 -66.35
CA PRO A 214 6.12 -7.01 -65.92
C PRO A 214 5.43 -5.68 -65.59
N LEU A 215 5.17 -5.45 -64.30
CA LEU A 215 4.78 -4.14 -63.79
C LEU A 215 6.04 -3.26 -63.73
N GLU A 216 6.22 -2.45 -64.76
CA GLU A 216 6.96 -1.20 -64.63
C GLU A 216 5.99 -0.18 -63.99
N GLU A 217 6.49 0.66 -63.06
CA GLU A 217 5.79 1.75 -62.33
C GLU A 217 5.32 1.52 -60.86
N THR A 218 6.06 0.79 -60.01
CA THR A 218 5.84 0.75 -58.53
C THR A 218 6.61 1.83 -57.73
N THR A 219 7.36 2.70 -58.40
CA THR A 219 8.30 3.63 -57.73
C THR A 219 7.69 4.62 -56.71
N PRO A 220 6.42 5.07 -56.77
CA PRO A 220 5.89 5.98 -55.75
C PRO A 220 5.46 5.27 -54.45
N LEU A 221 4.96 4.03 -54.55
CA LEU A 221 4.53 3.24 -53.38
C LEU A 221 5.73 2.77 -52.54
N GLU A 222 6.81 2.37 -53.19
CA GLU A 222 8.06 1.98 -52.52
C GLU A 222 8.66 3.14 -51.70
N LYS A 223 8.59 4.36 -52.21
CA LYS A 223 9.05 5.56 -51.48
C LYS A 223 8.24 5.81 -50.21
N ILE A 224 6.92 5.71 -50.29
CA ILE A 224 6.03 5.89 -49.12
C ILE A 224 6.28 4.80 -48.08
N LEU A 225 6.42 3.54 -48.51
CA LEU A 225 6.70 2.43 -47.61
C LEU A 225 8.05 2.59 -46.90
N ASN A 226 9.09 2.97 -47.63
CA ASN A 226 10.42 3.23 -47.07
C ASN A 226 10.39 4.39 -46.05
N GLU A 227 9.59 5.43 -46.29
CA GLU A 227 9.44 6.53 -45.33
C GLU A 227 8.73 6.08 -44.04
N ILE A 228 7.69 5.24 -44.16
CA ILE A 228 6.99 4.66 -43.00
C ILE A 228 7.95 3.79 -42.19
N ILE A 229 8.71 2.90 -42.86
CA ILE A 229 9.71 2.06 -42.22
C ILE A 229 10.73 2.92 -41.48
N LEU A 230 11.28 3.95 -42.12
CA LEU A 230 12.26 4.84 -41.50
C LEU A 230 11.72 5.56 -40.26
N ARG A 231 10.45 6.01 -40.29
CA ARG A 231 9.79 6.63 -39.11
C ARG A 231 9.59 5.63 -37.99
N GLN A 232 9.22 4.39 -38.30
CA GLN A 232 9.07 3.32 -37.32
C GLN A 232 10.40 2.94 -36.70
N THR A 233 11.46 2.77 -37.49
CA THR A 233 12.83 2.49 -37.01
C THR A 233 13.31 3.56 -36.04
N ARG A 234 13.16 4.85 -36.39
CA ARG A 234 13.52 5.97 -35.49
C ARG A 234 12.72 5.98 -34.19
N THR A 235 11.47 5.53 -34.23
CA THR A 235 10.64 5.44 -33.02
C THR A 235 11.11 4.29 -32.13
N ILE A 236 11.47 3.16 -32.72
CA ILE A 236 12.04 2.00 -32.00
C ILE A 236 13.38 2.38 -31.36
N GLU A 237 14.27 3.05 -32.09
CA GLU A 237 15.56 3.52 -31.56
C GLU A 237 15.37 4.42 -30.33
N ARG A 238 14.45 5.39 -30.38
CA ARG A 238 14.15 6.25 -29.22
C ARG A 238 13.64 5.45 -28.01
N LEU A 239 12.79 4.45 -28.24
CA LEU A 239 12.28 3.60 -27.17
C LEU A 239 13.38 2.71 -26.56
N LEU A 240 14.34 2.26 -27.37
CA LEU A 240 15.52 1.53 -26.89
C LEU A 240 16.42 2.44 -26.05
N ASP A 241 16.68 3.67 -26.49
CA ASP A 241 17.45 4.66 -25.71
C ASP A 241 16.78 4.98 -24.36
N GLU A 242 15.44 5.15 -24.35
CA GLU A 242 14.68 5.36 -23.12
C GLU A 242 14.76 4.14 -22.19
N TYR A 243 14.65 2.93 -22.76
CA TYR A 243 14.79 1.69 -21.99
C TYR A 243 16.18 1.55 -21.36
N GLU A 244 17.24 1.88 -22.08
CA GLU A 244 18.61 1.86 -21.54
C GLU A 244 18.80 2.88 -20.41
N ARG A 245 18.23 4.09 -20.53
CA ARG A 245 18.23 5.08 -19.44
C ARG A 245 17.52 4.55 -18.20
N TYR A 246 16.34 3.95 -18.36
CA TYR A 246 15.62 3.34 -17.24
C TYR A 246 16.38 2.19 -16.60
N LYS A 247 17.10 1.40 -17.39
CA LYS A 247 17.96 0.34 -16.88
C LYS A 247 19.07 0.91 -16.00
N GLN A 248 19.78 1.95 -16.47
CA GLN A 248 20.81 2.64 -15.70
C GLN A 248 20.27 3.28 -14.42
N GLU A 249 19.09 3.92 -14.48
CA GLU A 249 18.45 4.51 -13.31
C GLU A 249 18.10 3.44 -12.26
N ASN A 250 17.58 2.29 -12.68
CA ASN A 250 17.29 1.17 -11.79
C ASN A 250 18.56 0.57 -11.16
N GLU A 251 19.65 0.49 -11.91
CA GLU A 251 20.96 0.06 -11.37
C GLU A 251 21.47 1.04 -10.30
N LEU A 252 21.36 2.35 -10.54
CA LEU A 252 21.72 3.39 -9.55
C LEU A 252 20.84 3.32 -8.29
N LEU A 253 19.53 3.10 -8.44
CA LEU A 253 18.62 2.91 -7.32
C LEU A 253 18.99 1.68 -6.50
N THR A 254 19.35 0.58 -7.15
CA THR A 254 19.78 -0.67 -6.49
C THR A 254 21.06 -0.45 -5.68
N GLN A 255 22.04 0.27 -6.24
CA GLN A 255 23.26 0.64 -5.51
C GLN A 255 22.97 1.52 -4.30
N LYS A 256 22.06 2.50 -4.45
CA LYS A 256 21.65 3.37 -3.35
C LYS A 256 20.93 2.60 -2.24
N GLU A 257 20.09 1.62 -2.58
CA GLU A 257 19.45 0.75 -1.59
C GLU A 257 20.49 -0.09 -0.82
N GLN A 258 21.50 -0.62 -1.50
CA GLN A 258 22.60 -1.35 -0.86
C GLN A 258 23.39 -0.45 0.10
N GLN A 259 23.70 0.79 -0.32
CA GLN A 259 24.38 1.77 0.53
C GLN A 259 23.59 2.11 1.79
N LEU A 260 22.29 2.38 1.66
CA LEU A 260 21.40 2.64 2.81
C LEU A 260 21.28 1.42 3.73
N THR A 261 21.32 0.21 3.17
CA THR A 261 21.32 -1.03 3.96
C THR A 261 22.58 -1.12 4.80
N ALA A 262 23.76 -0.91 4.19
CA ALA A 262 25.03 -0.91 4.91
C ALA A 262 25.10 0.19 5.98
N GLU A 263 24.61 1.40 5.69
CA GLU A 263 24.55 2.50 6.66
C GLU A 263 23.66 2.15 7.87
N ASN A 264 22.51 1.51 7.63
CA ASN A 264 21.63 1.07 8.71
C ASN A 264 22.28 -0.01 9.58
N ASP A 265 23.04 -0.94 8.99
CA ASP A 265 23.74 -1.96 9.75
C ASP A 265 24.87 -1.37 10.61
N MET A 266 25.61 -0.39 10.08
CA MET A 266 26.59 0.39 10.84
C MET A 266 25.95 1.13 12.03
N LEU A 267 24.78 1.75 11.82
CA LEU A 267 24.03 2.42 12.90
C LEU A 267 23.54 1.42 13.95
N ARG A 268 23.14 0.22 13.56
CA ARG A 268 22.76 -0.85 14.50
C ARG A 268 23.94 -1.28 15.36
N GLU A 269 25.11 -1.48 14.77
CA GLU A 269 26.33 -1.82 15.50
C GLU A 269 26.72 -0.73 16.50
N ASN A 270 26.66 0.54 16.08
CA ASN A 270 26.94 1.67 16.97
C ASN A 270 25.94 1.76 18.13
N ASN A 271 24.65 1.50 17.88
CA ASN A 271 23.64 1.45 18.95
C ASN A 271 23.92 0.32 19.94
N LEU A 272 24.35 -0.86 19.47
CA LEU A 272 24.72 -1.97 20.36
C LEU A 272 25.91 -1.60 21.25
N LYS A 273 26.95 -0.94 20.69
CA LYS A 273 28.09 -0.44 21.48
C LYS A 273 27.65 0.56 22.55
N LEU A 274 26.76 1.49 22.21
CA LEU A 274 26.19 2.45 23.16
C LEU A 274 25.36 1.76 24.25
N GLU A 275 24.59 0.73 23.91
CA GLU A 275 23.83 -0.05 24.89
C GLU A 275 24.75 -0.77 25.89
N GLU A 276 25.87 -1.32 25.43
CA GLU A 276 26.89 -1.92 26.29
C GLU A 276 27.56 -0.88 27.21
N GLU A 277 27.88 0.30 26.71
CA GLU A 277 28.41 1.40 27.53
C GLU A 277 27.42 1.85 28.60
N VAL A 278 26.14 2.03 28.23
CA VAL A 278 25.07 2.35 29.18
C VAL A 278 24.93 1.27 30.24
N LYS A 279 25.06 -0.01 29.87
CA LYS A 279 25.03 -1.13 30.82
C LYS A 279 26.20 -1.04 31.82
N LYS A 280 27.44 -0.83 31.34
CA LYS A 280 28.63 -0.64 32.19
C LYS A 280 28.47 0.54 33.15
N LEU A 281 27.90 1.65 32.69
CA LEU A 281 27.64 2.82 33.54
C LEU A 281 26.59 2.54 34.61
N LYS A 282 25.53 1.78 34.29
CA LYS A 282 24.53 1.36 35.28
C LYS A 282 25.14 0.47 36.36
N GLU A 283 25.98 -0.49 35.99
CA GLU A 283 26.70 -1.34 36.94
C GLU A 283 27.59 -0.52 37.88
N LYS A 284 28.32 0.48 37.36
CA LYS A 284 29.10 1.43 38.18
C LYS A 284 28.21 2.24 39.14
N ILE A 285 27.07 2.72 38.68
CA ILE A 285 26.12 3.48 39.53
C ILE A 285 25.60 2.61 40.67
N GLU A 286 25.26 1.34 40.43
CA GLU A 286 24.82 0.43 41.48
C GLU A 286 25.95 0.13 42.48
N SER A 287 27.19 -0.08 42.01
CA SER A 287 28.36 -0.21 42.88
C SER A 287 28.55 1.01 43.79
N TYR A 288 28.46 2.24 43.26
CA TYR A 288 28.54 3.45 44.09
C TYR A 288 27.38 3.59 45.07
N LYS A 289 26.16 3.13 44.73
CA LYS A 289 25.04 3.14 45.67
C LYS A 289 25.29 2.20 46.86
N GLU A 290 25.91 1.05 46.61
CA GLU A 290 26.30 0.11 47.67
C GLU A 290 27.36 0.71 48.59
N GLU A 291 28.40 1.35 48.03
CA GLU A 291 29.42 2.07 48.82
C GLU A 291 28.80 3.18 49.68
N VAL A 292 27.92 4.01 49.11
CA VAL A 292 27.21 5.06 49.85
C VAL A 292 26.33 4.47 50.96
N LYS A 293 25.71 3.31 50.73
CA LYS A 293 24.93 2.61 51.76
C LYS A 293 25.83 2.13 52.91
N GLN A 294 26.98 1.53 52.61
CA GLN A 294 27.96 1.12 53.63
C GLN A 294 28.45 2.31 54.46
N LEU A 295 28.75 3.45 53.82
CA LEU A 295 29.15 4.67 54.53
C LEU A 295 28.04 5.22 55.43
N ARG A 296 26.77 5.11 55.01
CA ARG A 296 25.62 5.48 55.87
C ARG A 296 25.51 4.58 57.08
N ASP A 297 25.69 3.28 56.91
CA ASP A 297 25.61 2.29 57.99
C ASP A 297 26.74 2.50 59.01
N ILE A 298 27.97 2.78 58.54
CA ILE A 298 29.11 3.16 59.40
C ILE A 298 28.83 4.47 60.15
N ARG A 299 28.26 5.48 59.47
CA ARG A 299 27.91 6.73 60.12
C ARG A 299 26.85 6.52 61.21
N ALA A 300 25.84 5.68 60.93
CA ALA A 300 24.79 5.35 61.89
C ALA A 300 25.36 4.65 63.14
N SER A 301 26.28 3.69 62.97
CA SER A 301 26.93 3.01 64.11
C SER A 301 27.81 3.96 64.92
N LEU A 302 28.59 4.84 64.28
CA LEU A 302 29.39 5.86 64.97
C LEU A 302 28.53 6.84 65.78
N THR A 303 27.35 7.22 65.27
CA THR A 303 26.42 8.07 66.02
C THR A 303 25.83 7.36 67.24
N GLN A 304 25.55 6.06 67.16
CA GLN A 304 25.05 5.28 68.29
C GLN A 304 26.09 5.14 69.41
N ILE A 305 27.37 4.93 69.07
CA ILE A 305 28.44 4.77 70.05
C ILE A 305 28.76 6.10 70.76
N ASN A 306 28.78 7.21 70.02
CA ASN A 306 29.20 8.50 70.58
C ASN A 306 28.08 9.28 71.27
N LEU A 307 26.80 9.01 71.01
CA LEU A 307 25.72 9.77 71.67
C LEU A 307 25.74 9.61 73.19
N PRO A 308 25.80 8.38 73.76
CA PRO A 308 25.83 8.19 75.21
C PRO A 308 27.08 8.80 75.85
N GLN A 309 28.26 8.64 75.23
CA GLN A 309 29.50 9.23 75.74
C GLN A 309 29.48 10.76 75.67
N ARG A 310 28.99 11.36 74.58
CA ARG A 310 28.85 12.83 74.46
C ARG A 310 27.81 13.39 75.42
N VAL A 311 26.69 12.69 75.62
CA VAL A 311 25.67 13.08 76.60
C VAL A 311 26.23 12.98 78.02
N ALA A 312 26.98 11.90 78.34
CA ALA A 312 27.64 11.75 79.64
C ALA A 312 28.70 12.83 79.89
N SER A 313 29.56 13.12 78.90
CA SER A 313 30.55 14.21 79.01
C SER A 313 29.89 15.59 79.11
N ALA A 314 28.81 15.85 78.38
CA ALA A 314 28.07 17.11 78.49
C ALA A 314 27.38 17.25 79.85
N MET A 315 26.77 16.17 80.37
CA MET A 315 26.20 16.16 81.72
C MET A 315 27.25 16.41 82.81
N ALA A 316 28.48 15.91 82.63
CA ALA A 316 29.58 16.17 83.56
C ALA A 316 30.10 17.62 83.54
N VAL A 317 29.88 18.37 82.45
CA VAL A 317 30.36 19.75 82.30
C VAL A 317 29.30 20.79 82.70
N PHE A 318 28.02 20.46 82.55
CA PHE A 318 26.90 21.38 82.81
C PHE A 318 25.99 20.96 83.98
N GLY A 319 26.36 19.90 84.70
CA GLY A 319 25.65 19.40 85.87
C GLY A 319 26.20 19.98 87.17
N ASP A 320 26.08 21.30 87.34
CA ASP A 320 26.05 22.02 88.62
C ASP A 320 25.07 23.19 88.47
#